data_AF-A0A816H4L7-F1
#
_entry.id   AF-A0A816H4L7-F1
#
_cell.length_a   1.000
_cell.length_b   1.000
_cell.length_c   1.000
_cell.angle_alpha   90.00
_cell.angle_beta   90.00
_cell.angle_gamma   90.00
#
_symmetry.space_group_name_H-M   'P 1'
#
loop_
_entity.id
_entity.type
_entity.pdbx_description
1 polymer ?
#
loop_
_entity_poly.entity_id
_entity_poly.type
_entity_poly.pdbx_seq_one_letter_code
_entity_poly.pdbx_strand_id
1 'polypeptide(L)'
;NSSFSHAANNRTGPFKLNNGPLQFRFDAASHINGWWCVRMFELTPGWDNNYLCTNRDIGLSWGYRPTDCPTSAKCVVLSEPTYAPEPWLWADNILCLPTQSNIELVWSYCGAVTGLPCVHLYDPVSPVAFLDNYICWKEH
;
A
#
# COMPACT_ATOMS: atom_id res chain seq x y z
N ASN A 1 7.53 -11.38 -30.14
CA ASN A 1 8.69 -11.46 -29.24
C ASN A 1 8.70 -10.15 -28.47
N SER A 2 7.90 -10.08 -27.41
CA SER A 2 7.58 -8.83 -26.72
C SER A 2 7.88 -9.06 -25.25
N SER A 3 9.01 -8.51 -24.84
CA SER A 3 9.52 -8.52 -23.48
C SER A 3 8.48 -7.90 -22.56
N PHE A 4 7.87 -8.71 -21.71
CA PHE A 4 7.20 -8.21 -20.51
C PHE A 4 8.28 -7.57 -19.64
N SER A 5 8.40 -6.24 -19.74
CA SER A 5 9.07 -5.44 -18.73
C SER A 5 8.32 -5.67 -17.42
N HIS A 6 8.84 -6.60 -16.63
CA HIS A 6 8.48 -6.76 -15.25
C HIS A 6 8.64 -5.40 -14.61
N ALA A 7 7.54 -4.76 -14.18
CA ALA A 7 7.64 -3.91 -13.01
C ALA A 7 8.24 -4.82 -11.95
N ALA A 8 9.54 -4.63 -11.68
CA ALA A 8 10.30 -5.50 -10.80
C ALA A 8 9.56 -5.51 -9.46
N ASN A 9 8.93 -6.64 -9.14
CA ASN A 9 8.32 -6.87 -7.85
C ASN A 9 9.46 -6.77 -6.82
N ASN A 10 9.68 -5.58 -6.25
CA ASN A 10 10.57 -5.31 -5.13
C ASN A 10 10.01 -5.93 -3.83
N ARG A 11 9.44 -7.14 -3.92
CA ARG A 11 8.91 -7.91 -2.80
C ARG A 11 10.07 -8.67 -2.18
N THR A 12 10.55 -8.18 -1.06
CA THR A 12 11.45 -8.92 -0.16
C THR A 12 10.59 -9.48 0.97
N GLY A 13 10.82 -10.73 1.37
CA GLY A 13 10.03 -11.40 2.40
C GLY A 13 10.77 -12.61 3.00
N PRO A 14 10.41 -13.07 4.21
CA PRO A 14 11.04 -14.23 4.83
C PRO A 14 10.58 -15.53 4.17
N PHE A 15 11.43 -16.55 4.23
CA PHE A 15 11.10 -17.93 3.82
C PHE A 15 10.08 -18.65 4.73
N LYS A 16 9.58 -18.01 5.80
CA LYS A 16 8.68 -18.64 6.78
C LYS A 16 7.26 -18.10 6.63
N LEU A 17 6.31 -19.02 6.43
CA LEU A 17 4.87 -18.76 6.48
C LEU A 17 4.46 -18.42 7.92
N ASN A 18 3.93 -17.22 8.14
CA ASN A 18 3.23 -16.87 9.37
C ASN A 18 1.77 -17.32 9.26
N ASN A 19 1.35 -18.26 10.13
CA ASN A 19 -0.05 -18.72 10.24
C ASN A 19 -0.89 -17.87 11.22
N GLY A 20 -0.37 -16.74 11.68
CA GLY A 20 -1.12 -15.80 12.53
C GLY A 20 -2.11 -14.95 11.73
N PRO A 21 -2.95 -14.16 12.43
CA PRO A 21 -3.81 -13.16 11.79
C PRO A 21 -3.00 -12.24 10.88
N LEU A 22 -3.61 -11.80 9.77
CA LEU A 22 -2.98 -10.83 8.89
C LEU A 22 -2.66 -9.53 9.65
N GLN A 23 -1.42 -9.07 9.50
CA GLN A 23 -0.98 -7.80 10.04
C GLN A 23 -0.34 -6.98 8.94
N PHE A 24 -0.63 -5.68 8.95
CA PHE A 24 0.08 -4.68 8.17
C PHE A 24 0.99 -3.85 9.08
N ARG A 25 2.09 -3.37 8.53
CA ARG A 25 2.95 -2.35 9.11
C ARG A 25 3.37 -1.35 8.03
N PHE A 26 3.46 -0.09 8.42
CA PHE A 26 4.00 0.97 7.59
C PHE A 26 5.35 1.41 8.16
N ASP A 27 6.30 1.68 7.28
CA ASP A 27 7.61 2.22 7.63
C ASP A 27 7.99 3.28 6.60
N ALA A 28 8.25 4.50 7.09
CA ALA A 28 8.52 5.66 6.24
C ALA A 28 9.99 5.80 5.82
N ALA A 29 10.84 4.84 6.19
CA ALA A 29 12.28 4.92 5.97
C ALA A 29 12.89 3.67 5.35
N SER A 30 12.34 2.48 5.61
CA SER A 30 12.93 1.23 5.17
C SER A 30 11.95 0.07 5.09
N HIS A 31 12.34 -0.97 4.35
CA HIS A 31 11.64 -2.25 4.41
C HIS A 31 11.86 -2.92 5.78
N ILE A 32 10.82 -3.55 6.31
CA ILE A 32 10.90 -4.28 7.57
C ILE A 32 11.45 -5.68 7.30
N ASN A 33 12.61 -6.00 7.87
CA ASN A 33 13.21 -7.32 7.74
C ASN A 33 12.26 -8.42 8.21
N GLY A 34 12.10 -9.45 7.36
CA GLY A 34 11.21 -10.57 7.64
C GLY A 34 9.72 -10.26 7.47
N TRP A 35 9.36 -9.22 6.70
CA TRP A 35 8.00 -8.94 6.25
C TRP A 35 7.97 -8.84 4.73
N TRP A 36 6.80 -9.06 4.13
CA TRP A 36 6.55 -8.89 2.70
C TRP A 36 6.21 -7.44 2.43
N CYS A 37 7.15 -6.68 1.86
CA CYS A 37 6.98 -5.23 1.68
C CYS A 37 6.77 -4.83 0.22
N VAL A 38 5.92 -3.84 0.01
CA VAL A 38 5.81 -3.07 -1.24
C VAL A 38 6.30 -1.64 -0.99
N ARG A 39 7.11 -1.12 -1.89
CA ARG A 39 7.56 0.27 -1.87
C ARG A 39 6.42 1.16 -2.37
N MET A 40 5.94 2.06 -1.52
CA MET A 40 4.98 3.10 -1.86
C MET A 40 5.78 4.32 -2.33
N PHE A 41 5.96 4.44 -3.65
CA PHE A 41 6.70 5.56 -4.22
C PHE A 41 5.79 6.40 -5.11
N GLU A 42 6.10 7.70 -5.17
CA GLU A 42 5.60 8.62 -6.19
C GLU A 42 6.80 9.13 -7.00
N LEU A 43 6.60 9.62 -8.22
CA LEU A 43 7.66 10.25 -9.02
C LEU A 43 8.08 11.63 -8.47
N THR A 44 7.38 12.13 -7.45
CA THR A 44 7.75 13.36 -6.75
C THR A 44 8.95 13.13 -5.83
N PRO A 45 9.90 14.08 -5.78
CA PRO A 45 11.02 14.00 -4.84
C PRO A 45 10.53 13.93 -3.38
N GLY A 46 11.10 13.01 -2.60
CA GLY A 46 10.87 12.93 -1.15
C GLY A 46 9.89 11.84 -0.69
N TRP A 47 9.22 11.15 -1.61
CA TRP A 47 8.36 10.00 -1.26
C TRP A 47 8.77 8.73 -1.99
N ASP A 48 9.95 8.23 -1.67
CA ASP A 48 10.50 7.04 -2.33
C ASP A 48 11.06 6.02 -1.33
N ASN A 49 10.95 6.21 -0.04
CA ASN A 49 11.46 5.27 0.97
C ASN A 49 10.36 4.74 1.90
N ASN A 50 9.09 4.92 1.51
CA ASN A 50 7.93 4.44 2.24
C ASN A 50 7.60 3.00 1.85
N TYR A 51 7.30 2.17 2.84
CA TYR A 51 6.99 0.75 2.65
C TYR A 51 5.74 0.35 3.42
N LEU A 52 4.86 -0.37 2.72
CA LEU A 52 3.74 -1.09 3.32
C LEU A 52 4.07 -2.57 3.34
N CYS A 53 4.05 -3.16 4.52
CA CYS A 53 4.53 -4.51 4.76
C CYS A 53 3.44 -5.39 5.36
N THR A 54 3.38 -6.65 4.94
CA THR A 54 2.50 -7.67 5.51
C THR A 54 3.29 -8.83 6.12
N ASN A 55 2.76 -9.44 7.17
CA ASN A 55 3.43 -10.54 7.87
C ASN A 55 3.46 -11.86 7.05
N ARG A 56 2.76 -11.90 5.92
CA ARG A 56 2.73 -13.00 4.94
C ARG A 56 2.49 -12.45 3.53
N ASP A 57 2.84 -13.22 2.50
CA ASP A 57 2.58 -12.81 1.12
C ASP A 57 1.09 -12.92 0.81
N ILE A 58 0.47 -11.78 0.49
CA ILE A 58 -0.93 -11.69 0.08
C ILE A 58 -1.08 -11.26 -1.38
N GLY A 59 0.03 -11.21 -2.12
CA GLY A 59 0.09 -10.71 -3.48
C GLY A 59 -0.03 -9.18 -3.59
N LEU A 60 0.19 -8.44 -2.50
CA LEU A 60 0.14 -6.98 -2.46
C LEU A 60 1.03 -6.37 -3.55
N SER A 61 0.54 -5.35 -4.23
CA SER A 61 1.30 -4.57 -5.21
C SER A 61 0.92 -3.09 -5.14
N TRP A 62 1.91 -2.24 -5.41
CA TRP A 62 1.77 -0.79 -5.53
C TRP A 62 1.74 -0.38 -7.01
N GLY A 63 0.93 0.62 -7.32
CA GLY A 63 0.99 1.36 -8.57
C GLY A 63 0.90 2.85 -8.27
N TYR A 64 1.70 3.65 -8.95
CA TYR A 64 1.65 5.10 -8.79
C TYR A 64 0.65 5.74 -9.76
N ARG A 65 0.10 4.96 -10.70
CA ARG A 65 -0.97 5.38 -11.61
C ARG A 65 -2.06 4.29 -11.74
N PRO A 66 -3.30 4.64 -12.13
CA PRO A 66 -4.41 3.68 -12.24
C PRO A 66 -4.17 2.62 -13.32
N THR A 67 -3.41 2.99 -14.37
CA THR A 67 -3.01 2.07 -15.46
C THR A 67 -2.09 0.95 -15.00
N ASP A 68 -1.48 1.07 -13.82
CA ASP A 68 -0.63 0.03 -13.27
C ASP A 68 -1.45 -1.13 -12.67
N CYS A 69 -2.78 -0.98 -12.54
CA CYS A 69 -3.62 -2.06 -12.00
C CYS A 69 -3.75 -3.21 -13.00
N PRO A 70 -3.26 -4.42 -12.67
CA PRO A 70 -3.43 -5.58 -13.54
C PRO A 70 -4.90 -5.99 -13.66
N THR A 71 -5.29 -6.55 -14.80
CA THR A 71 -6.65 -7.12 -15.00
C THR A 71 -6.97 -8.28 -14.07
N SER A 72 -5.93 -8.93 -13.52
CA SER A 72 -6.02 -10.00 -12.52
C SER A 72 -6.01 -9.50 -11.08
N ALA A 73 -6.19 -8.19 -10.86
CA ALA A 73 -6.18 -7.57 -9.54
C ALA A 73 -7.44 -6.74 -9.27
N LYS A 74 -7.73 -6.57 -7.98
CA LYS A 74 -8.64 -5.57 -7.44
C LYS A 74 -7.80 -4.51 -6.72
N CYS A 75 -8.10 -3.24 -6.97
CA CYS A 75 -7.28 -2.14 -6.48
C CYS A 75 -8.14 -1.04 -5.83
N VAL A 76 -7.60 -0.47 -4.75
CA VAL A 76 -8.14 0.72 -4.09
C VAL A 76 -7.31 1.92 -4.48
N VAL A 77 -7.97 3.06 -4.71
CA VAL A 77 -7.31 4.34 -4.98
C VAL A 77 -7.03 5.04 -3.64
N LEU A 78 -5.82 5.55 -3.46
CA LEU A 78 -5.39 6.22 -2.24
C LEU A 78 -5.59 7.74 -2.35
N SER A 79 -6.81 8.17 -2.69
CA SER A 79 -7.09 9.59 -2.93
C SER A 79 -7.25 10.40 -1.64
N GLU A 80 -6.64 11.57 -1.59
CA GLU A 80 -6.93 12.62 -0.60
C GLU A 80 -8.02 13.58 -1.11
N PRO A 81 -8.77 14.24 -0.20
CA PRO A 81 -9.80 15.19 -0.59
C PRO A 81 -9.19 16.46 -1.22
N THR A 82 -9.98 17.16 -2.06
CA THR A 82 -9.53 18.33 -2.84
C THR A 82 -9.03 19.53 -2.04
N TYR A 83 -9.29 19.56 -0.72
CA TYR A 83 -8.80 20.60 0.19
C TYR A 83 -7.47 20.26 0.87
N ALA A 84 -6.90 19.07 0.62
CA ALA A 84 -5.54 18.76 1.03
C ALA A 84 -4.54 19.72 0.36
N PRO A 85 -3.34 19.94 0.92
CA PRO A 85 -2.35 20.85 0.32
C PRO A 85 -1.97 20.46 -1.11
N GLU A 86 -1.94 19.15 -1.41
CA GLU A 86 -1.50 18.61 -2.70
C GLU A 86 -2.40 17.43 -3.16
N PRO A 87 -3.70 17.67 -3.43
CA PRO A 87 -4.68 16.60 -3.64
C PRO A 87 -4.42 15.81 -4.94
N TRP A 88 -3.73 16.44 -5.90
CA TRP A 88 -3.40 15.84 -7.19
C TRP A 88 -2.24 14.86 -7.12
N LEU A 89 -1.34 15.02 -6.12
CA LEU A 89 -0.14 14.18 -5.99
C LEU A 89 -0.47 12.76 -5.54
N TRP A 90 -1.66 12.54 -4.96
CA TRP A 90 -2.11 11.28 -4.39
C TRP A 90 -3.38 10.74 -5.05
N ALA A 91 -3.91 11.44 -6.06
CA ALA A 91 -5.23 11.14 -6.61
C ALA A 91 -5.32 9.83 -7.40
N ASP A 92 -4.18 9.26 -7.79
CA ASP A 92 -4.10 8.23 -8.81
C ASP A 92 -3.23 7.03 -8.42
N ASN A 93 -2.67 7.06 -7.20
CA ASN A 93 -1.99 5.93 -6.62
C ASN A 93 -2.96 4.82 -6.25
N ILE A 94 -2.50 3.58 -6.41
CA ILE A 94 -3.30 2.39 -6.21
C ILE A 94 -2.56 1.34 -5.39
N LEU A 95 -3.32 0.65 -4.55
CA LEU A 95 -2.89 -0.54 -3.86
C LEU A 95 -3.74 -1.72 -4.33
N CYS A 96 -3.10 -2.75 -4.87
CA CYS A 96 -3.78 -3.87 -5.50
C CYS A 96 -3.54 -5.19 -4.77
N LEU A 97 -4.54 -6.07 -4.85
CA LEU A 97 -4.46 -7.48 -4.49
C LEU A 97 -4.91 -8.32 -5.66
N PRO A 98 -4.48 -9.60 -5.78
CA PRO A 98 -5.05 -10.51 -6.75
C PRO A 98 -6.58 -10.59 -6.60
N THR A 99 -7.30 -10.72 -7.71
CA THR A 99 -8.78 -10.79 -7.68
C THR A 99 -9.29 -11.93 -6.79
N GLN A 100 -8.54 -13.03 -6.70
CA GLN A 100 -8.86 -14.20 -5.89
C GLN A 100 -8.48 -14.05 -4.39
N SER A 101 -7.87 -12.93 -3.99
CA SER A 101 -7.51 -12.71 -2.59
C SER A 101 -8.74 -12.70 -1.70
N ASN A 102 -8.69 -13.39 -0.56
CA ASN A 102 -9.72 -13.35 0.47
C ASN A 102 -9.68 -12.06 1.33
N ILE A 103 -8.79 -11.13 0.99
CA ILE A 103 -8.63 -9.85 1.68
C ILE A 103 -9.33 -8.75 0.89
N GLU A 104 -10.08 -7.91 1.58
CA GLU A 104 -10.64 -6.66 1.07
C GLU A 104 -9.88 -5.49 1.70
N LEU A 105 -9.29 -4.62 0.88
CA LEU A 105 -8.65 -3.39 1.35
C LEU A 105 -9.66 -2.26 1.40
N VAL A 106 -9.54 -1.39 2.40
CA VAL A 106 -10.35 -0.19 2.56
C VAL A 106 -9.41 0.98 2.82
N TRP A 107 -9.39 1.93 1.89
CA TRP A 107 -8.69 3.20 2.07
C TRP A 107 -9.53 4.14 2.93
N SER A 108 -8.88 4.86 3.84
CA SER A 108 -9.48 5.96 4.59
C SER A 108 -8.48 7.11 4.68
N TYR A 109 -8.90 8.30 4.27
CA TYR A 109 -8.11 9.52 4.37
C TYR A 109 -8.38 10.31 5.66
N CYS A 110 -9.31 9.84 6.51
CA CYS A 110 -9.81 10.61 7.65
C CYS A 110 -9.96 9.78 8.95
N GLY A 111 -9.02 8.86 9.16
CA GLY A 111 -8.92 8.04 10.36
C GLY A 111 -9.24 6.58 10.14
N ALA A 112 -9.00 5.76 11.16
CA ALA A 112 -9.27 4.33 11.12
C ALA A 112 -10.77 4.04 10.96
N VAL A 113 -11.11 3.05 10.14
CA VAL A 113 -12.49 2.60 9.96
C VAL A 113 -12.91 1.74 11.16
N THR A 114 -13.93 2.17 11.89
CA THR A 114 -14.43 1.48 13.08
C THR A 114 -14.75 0.01 12.80
N GLY A 115 -14.23 -0.88 13.64
CA GLY A 115 -14.47 -2.32 13.57
C GLY A 115 -13.55 -3.07 12.59
N LEU A 116 -12.65 -2.38 11.89
CA LEU A 116 -11.64 -3.01 11.05
C LEU A 116 -10.25 -2.89 11.67
N PRO A 117 -9.37 -3.89 11.49
CA PRO A 117 -7.95 -3.68 11.69
C PRO A 117 -7.43 -2.68 10.64
N CYS A 118 -6.58 -1.75 11.09
CA CYS A 118 -6.04 -0.69 10.25
C CYS A 118 -4.57 -0.45 10.56
N VAL A 119 -3.82 -0.01 9.55
CA VAL A 119 -2.46 0.51 9.68
C VAL A 119 -2.47 1.98 9.31
N HIS A 120 -1.85 2.80 10.15
CA HIS A 120 -1.67 4.21 9.88
C HIS A 120 -0.52 4.39 8.88
N LEU A 121 -0.78 5.09 7.79
CA LEU A 121 0.24 5.57 6.87
C LEU A 121 0.63 6.96 7.34
N TYR A 122 1.81 7.07 7.96
CA TYR A 122 2.27 8.31 8.56
C TYR A 122 3.67 8.65 8.07
N ASP A 123 3.83 9.79 7.42
CA ASP A 123 5.15 10.31 7.07
C ASP A 123 5.68 11.22 8.21
N PRO A 124 6.78 10.83 8.89
CA PRO A 124 7.39 11.64 9.93
C PRO A 124 8.04 12.93 9.42
N VAL A 125 8.27 13.07 8.11
CA VAL A 125 8.96 14.22 7.50
C VAL A 125 7.98 15.28 6.97
N SER A 126 6.79 14.87 6.52
CA SER A 126 5.74 15.78 6.04
C SER A 126 4.64 15.97 7.09
N PRO A 127 4.67 17.03 7.93
CA PRO A 127 3.72 17.22 9.02
C PRO A 127 2.29 17.63 8.57
N VAL A 128 1.99 17.62 7.26
CA VAL A 128 0.71 18.17 6.72
C VAL A 128 -0.04 17.18 5.82
N ALA A 129 0.62 16.18 5.25
CA ALA A 129 -0.03 15.13 4.46
C ALA A 129 0.08 13.81 5.23
N PHE A 130 -0.89 12.89 5.09
CA PHE A 130 -0.86 11.58 5.76
C PHE A 130 -0.89 11.62 7.31
N LEU A 131 -1.65 12.54 7.90
CA LEU A 131 -1.82 12.61 9.36
C LEU A 131 -2.86 11.62 9.90
N ASP A 132 -3.81 11.23 9.05
CA ASP A 132 -4.97 10.41 9.39
C ASP A 132 -5.31 9.42 8.26
N ASN A 133 -4.31 9.05 7.47
CA ASN A 133 -4.47 8.14 6.34
C ASN A 133 -4.28 6.70 6.81
N TYR A 134 -5.27 5.84 6.59
CA TYR A 134 -5.25 4.45 7.01
C TYR A 134 -5.53 3.50 5.85
N ILE A 135 -4.80 2.38 5.84
CA ILE A 135 -5.22 1.18 5.14
C ILE A 135 -5.84 0.25 6.15
N CYS A 136 -7.14 -0.01 5.99
CA CYS A 136 -7.88 -0.98 6.76
C CYS A 136 -8.14 -2.23 5.91
N TRP A 137 -8.44 -3.36 6.55
CA TRP A 137 -8.73 -4.59 5.81
C TRP A 137 -9.78 -5.47 6.47
N LYS A 138 -10.42 -6.30 5.64
CA LYS A 138 -11.20 -7.46 6.06
C LYS A 138 -10.56 -8.72 5.52
N GLU A 139 -10.66 -9.80 6.28
CA GLU A 139 -10.27 -11.15 5.87
C GLU A 139 -11.51 -12.04 5.89
N HIS A 140 -11.78 -12.73 4.78
CA HIS A 140 -12.95 -13.60 4.57
C HIS A 140 -12.57 -15.08 4.62
#